data_AF-A0A954R9U8-F1
#
_entry.id   AF-A0A954R9U8-F1
#
_cell.length_a   1.000
_cell.length_b   1.000
_cell.length_c   1.000
_cell.angle_alpha   90.00
_cell.angle_beta   90.00
_cell.angle_gamma   90.00
#
_symmetry.space_group_name_H-M   'P 1'
#
loop_
_entity.id
_entity.type
_entity.pdbx_description
1 polymer ?
#
loop_
_entity_poly.entity_id
_entity_poly.type
_entity_poly.pdbx_seq_one_letter_code
_entity_poly.pdbx_strand_id
1 'polypeptide(L)' 'IDPRTLDFFGKVLAASDSNGDGVLTENEWNTMSKNPAAADVNKDGKITVGEYARFRTQQ' A
#
# COMPACT_ATOMS: atom_id res chain seq x y z
N ILE A 1 3.10 10.43 -10.00
CA ILE A 1 3.05 10.34 -8.53
C ILE A 1 4.23 11.16 -8.03
N ASP A 2 3.99 12.17 -7.21
CA ASP A 2 5.07 13.03 -6.71
C ASP A 2 6.05 12.24 -5.81
N PRO A 3 7.36 12.53 -5.85
CA PRO A 3 8.35 11.82 -5.04
C PRO A 3 8.15 12.00 -3.53
N ARG A 4 7.59 13.14 -3.09
CA ARG A 4 7.19 13.31 -1.67
C ARG A 4 6.08 12.35 -1.26
N THR A 5 5.17 12.07 -2.17
CA THR A 5 4.03 11.18 -1.97
C THR A 5 4.54 9.75 -1.79
N LEU A 6 5.50 9.31 -2.61
CA LEU A 6 6.16 8.02 -2.47
C LEU A 6 6.90 7.84 -1.14
N ASP A 7 7.65 8.85 -0.67
CA ASP A 7 8.35 8.77 0.64
C ASP A 7 7.36 8.63 1.81
N PHE A 8 6.30 9.45 1.80
CA PHE A 8 5.29 9.42 2.85
C PHE A 8 4.55 8.08 2.87
N PHE A 9 4.15 7.58 1.69
CA PHE A 9 3.49 6.29 1.61
C PHE A 9 4.43 5.13 1.90
N GLY A 10 5.71 5.21 1.54
CA GLY A 10 6.71 4.21 1.91
C GLY A 10 6.81 4.05 3.43
N LYS A 11 6.76 5.13 4.21
CA LYS A 11 6.76 5.07 5.68
C LYS A 11 5.46 4.50 6.25
N VAL A 12 4.32 4.86 5.68
CA VAL A 12 3.01 4.33 6.10
C VAL A 12 2.89 2.84 5.77
N LEU A 13 3.37 2.46 4.58
CA LEU A 13 3.42 1.07 4.14
C LEU A 13 4.39 0.30 5.03
N ALA A 14 5.60 0.79 5.30
CA ALA A 14 6.57 0.16 6.19
C ALA A 14 6.07 -0.03 7.64
N ALA A 15 5.14 0.80 8.12
CA ALA A 15 4.51 0.60 9.43
C ALA A 15 3.49 -0.55 9.45
N SER A 16 3.14 -1.05 8.27
CA SER A 16 2.06 -2.00 8.02
C SER A 16 2.55 -3.30 7.38
N ASP A 17 3.59 -3.17 6.58
CA ASP A 17 4.43 -4.19 6.00
C ASP A 17 5.19 -4.86 7.16
N SER A 18 4.73 -6.06 7.48
CA SER A 18 5.24 -6.88 8.57
C SER A 18 6.42 -7.73 8.10
N ASN A 19 6.51 -8.00 6.79
CA ASN A 19 7.55 -8.83 6.21
C ASN A 19 8.77 -8.01 5.74
N GLY A 20 8.63 -6.69 5.60
CA GLY A 20 9.67 -5.74 5.19
C GLY A 20 10.02 -5.78 3.71
N ASP A 21 9.14 -6.29 2.85
CA ASP A 21 9.38 -6.41 1.40
C ASP A 21 9.07 -5.13 0.61
N GLY A 22 8.57 -4.10 1.28
CA GLY A 22 8.23 -2.80 0.67
C GLY A 22 6.97 -2.83 -0.17
N VAL A 23 6.20 -3.92 -0.11
CA VAL A 23 4.84 -4.02 -0.61
C VAL A 23 3.93 -4.44 0.54
N LEU A 24 2.63 -4.36 0.31
CA LEU A 24 1.66 -4.90 1.26
C LEU A 24 1.03 -6.09 0.56
N THR A 25 1.00 -7.25 1.19
CA THR A 25 0.44 -8.46 0.60
C THR A 25 -0.96 -8.76 1.14
N GLU A 26 -1.70 -9.63 0.46
CA GLU A 26 -3.05 -10.04 0.90
C GLU A 26 -3.15 -10.49 2.34
N ASN A 27 -2.11 -11.18 2.85
CA ASN A 27 -2.06 -11.63 4.22
C ASN A 27 -1.88 -10.46 5.20
N GLU A 28 -1.10 -9.46 4.84
CA GLU A 28 -0.78 -8.32 5.70
C GLU A 28 -1.98 -7.39 5.83
N TRP A 29 -2.63 -7.05 4.72
CA TRP A 29 -3.84 -6.25 4.83
C TRP A 29 -5.07 -7.02 5.31
N ASN A 30 -5.09 -8.36 5.22
CA ASN A 30 -6.17 -9.12 5.86
C ASN A 30 -6.19 -8.90 7.37
N THR A 31 -5.02 -8.65 7.97
CA THR A 31 -4.92 -8.34 9.40
C THR A 31 -5.27 -6.88 9.72
N MET A 32 -5.41 -6.02 8.71
CA MET A 32 -5.83 -4.64 8.90
C MET A 32 -7.34 -4.50 9.05
N SER A 33 -7.78 -3.62 9.97
CA SER A 33 -9.19 -3.25 10.07
C SER A 33 -9.73 -2.49 8.85
N LYS A 34 -8.86 -1.88 8.03
CA LYS A 34 -9.26 -1.21 6.79
C LYS A 34 -8.76 -2.02 5.61
N ASN A 35 -9.68 -2.49 4.77
CA ASN A 35 -9.36 -3.25 3.56
C ASN A 35 -8.77 -2.32 2.48
N PRO A 36 -7.47 -2.40 2.17
CA PRO A 36 -6.82 -1.60 1.15
C PRO A 36 -6.89 -2.30 -0.22
N ALA A 37 -7.63 -3.40 -0.39
CA ALA A 37 -7.78 -4.09 -1.66
C ALA A 37 -8.28 -3.18 -2.80
N ALA A 38 -8.94 -2.05 -2.49
CA ALA A 38 -9.31 -1.06 -3.50
C ALA A 38 -8.10 -0.30 -4.09
N ALA A 39 -6.95 -0.33 -3.41
CA ALA A 39 -5.68 0.17 -3.92
C ALA A 39 -4.95 -0.85 -4.81
N ASP A 40 -5.31 -2.14 -4.73
CA ASP A 40 -4.78 -3.18 -5.62
C ASP A 40 -5.47 -3.06 -6.99
N VAL A 41 -4.94 -2.15 -7.81
CA VAL A 41 -5.53 -1.83 -9.13
C VAL A 41 -5.22 -2.93 -10.13
N ASN A 42 -4.04 -3.54 -10.03
CA ASN A 42 -3.61 -4.62 -10.92
C ASN A 42 -4.14 -5.99 -10.49
N LYS A 43 -4.68 -6.13 -9.27
CA LYS A 43 -5.21 -7.38 -8.69
C LYS A 43 -4.16 -8.49 -8.65
N ASP A 44 -2.91 -8.13 -8.37
CA ASP A 44 -1.80 -9.08 -8.20
C ASP A 44 -1.77 -9.67 -6.78
N GLY A 45 -2.66 -9.22 -5.88
CA GLY A 45 -2.65 -9.61 -4.47
C GLY A 45 -1.55 -8.92 -3.67
N LYS A 46 -0.96 -7.86 -4.23
CA LYS A 46 0.07 -7.03 -3.61
C LYS A 46 -0.16 -5.58 -3.96
N ILE A 47 -0.02 -4.71 -2.98
CA ILE A 47 -0.16 -3.26 -3.11
C ILE A 47 1.23 -2.68 -2.98
N THR A 48 1.70 -2.12 -4.07
CA THR A 48 2.94 -1.37 -4.07
C THR A 48 2.73 0.04 -3.50
N VAL A 49 3.82 0.69 -3.05
CA VAL A 49 3.78 2.10 -2.62
C VAL A 49 3.15 3.00 -3.69
N GLY A 50 3.41 2.73 -4.98
CA GLY A 50 2.84 3.51 -6.08
C GLY A 50 1.33 3.36 -6.22
N GLU A 51 0.81 2.15 -6.04
CA GLU A 51 -0.61 1.85 -6.07
C GLU A 51 -1.34 2.44 -4.87
N TYR A 52 -0.78 2.25 -3.67
CA TYR A 52 -1.33 2.84 -2.44
C TYR A 52 -1.34 4.37 -2.49
N ALA A 53 -0.28 4.97 -3.04
CA ALA A 53 -0.18 6.42 -3.23
C ALA A 53 -1.25 6.96 -4.18
N ARG A 54 -1.49 6.26 -5.29
CA ARG A 54 -2.56 6.61 -6.24
C ARG A 54 -3.94 6.48 -5.61
N PHE A 55 -4.18 5.43 -4.84
CA PHE A 55 -5.45 5.22 -4.17
C PHE A 55 -5.77 6.32 -3.17
N ARG A 56 -4.80 6.69 -2.31
CA ARG A 56 -4.99 7.77 -1.33
C ARG A 56 -5.09 9.16 -1.94
N THR A 57 -4.46 9.39 -3.09
CA THR A 57 -4.52 10.69 -3.79
C THR A 57 -5.84 10.86 -4.56
N GLN A 58 -6.51 9.77 -4.91
CA GLN A 58 -7.80 9.77 -5.62
C GLN A 58 -9.02 9.75 -4.68
N GLN A 59 -8.81 9.82 -3.37
CA GLN A 59 -9.89 9.85 -2.37
C GLN A 59 -10.30 11.27 -2.00
#